data_AF-A0A7X9FDL5-F1
#
_entry.id   AF-A0A7X9FDL5-F1
#
_cell.length_a   1.000
_cell.length_b   1.000
_cell.length_c   1.000
_cell.angle_alpha   90.00
_cell.angle_beta   90.00
_cell.angle_gamma   90.00
#
_symmetry.space_group_name_H-M   'P 1'
#
loop_
_entity.id
_entity.type
_entity.pdbx_description
1 polymer ?
#
loop_
_entity_poly.entity_id
_entity_poly.type
_entity_poly.pdbx_seq_one_letter_code
_entity_poly.pdbx_strand_id
1 'polypeptide(L)'
;MIYGFEKNNPAYGAFISTLKERGLDYEEIRRDRVVVRIFGTVDSALREQLDRVSGRAGKLTLKRKPEDAHDGVSASSRARYLIAGPCSVESEEQIDRIAAFLSRLGVGYLRGGAFKPRTSSESFQGIGRVGVQIMAAAAARHGLKVVTELMDRSQIDDVLPYADIIQIGSRNMFNYPLLTMVGAVEKP
;
A
#
# COMPACT_ATOMS: atom_id res chain seq x y z
N MET A 1 -6.74 -11.79 11.63
CA MET A 1 -6.64 -10.48 12.33
C MET A 1 -5.37 -10.48 13.17
N ILE A 2 -4.73 -9.33 13.44
CA ILE A 2 -3.46 -9.28 14.20
C ILE A 2 -3.60 -8.31 15.39
N TYR A 3 -3.16 -8.75 16.56
CA TYR A 3 -3.04 -7.94 17.78
C TYR A 3 -1.61 -7.97 18.30
N GLY A 4 -1.15 -6.85 18.85
CA GLY A 4 0.19 -6.71 19.43
C GLY A 4 0.12 -6.34 20.91
N PHE A 5 0.89 -7.05 21.73
CA PHE A 5 0.99 -6.85 23.18
C PHE A 5 2.45 -6.62 23.57
N GLU A 6 2.67 -5.81 24.60
CA GLU A 6 3.97 -5.80 25.30
C GLU A 6 4.14 -7.11 26.09
N LYS A 7 5.39 -7.55 26.33
CA LYS A 7 5.68 -8.85 26.97
C LYS A 7 4.92 -9.10 28.29
N ASN A 8 4.67 -8.02 29.05
CA ASN A 8 4.02 -8.06 30.36
C ASN A 8 2.66 -7.36 30.36
N ASN A 9 2.01 -7.22 29.19
CA ASN A 9 0.72 -6.55 29.13
C ASN A 9 -0.33 -7.38 29.92
N PRO A 10 -0.96 -6.80 30.97
CA PRO A 10 -1.90 -7.54 31.82
C PRO A 10 -3.16 -8.00 31.06
N ALA A 11 -3.49 -7.36 29.95
CA ALA A 11 -4.63 -7.75 29.12
C ALA A 11 -4.38 -9.00 28.26
N TYR A 12 -3.12 -9.40 28.06
CA TYR A 12 -2.78 -10.52 27.19
C TYR A 12 -3.42 -11.84 27.64
N GLY A 13 -3.44 -12.12 28.94
CA GLY A 13 -4.06 -13.34 29.48
C GLY A 13 -5.55 -13.41 29.18
N ALA A 14 -6.28 -12.34 29.47
CA ALA A 14 -7.72 -12.23 29.19
C ALA A 14 -8.03 -12.34 27.68
N PHE A 15 -7.14 -11.81 26.84
CA PHE A 15 -7.27 -11.88 25.39
C PHE A 15 -7.18 -13.32 24.87
N ILE A 16 -6.17 -14.08 25.31
CA ILE A 16 -6.02 -15.49 24.91
C ILE A 16 -7.17 -16.36 25.43
N SER A 17 -7.64 -16.12 26.67
CA SER A 17 -8.82 -16.82 27.19
C SER A 17 -10.05 -16.60 26.31
N THR A 18 -10.27 -15.36 25.86
CA THR A 18 -11.39 -15.03 24.96
C THR A 18 -11.29 -15.79 23.63
N LEU A 19 -10.09 -15.91 23.04
CA LEU A 19 -9.90 -16.65 21.80
C LEU A 19 -10.21 -18.15 21.96
N LYS A 20 -9.76 -18.74 23.08
CA LYS A 20 -10.01 -20.15 23.40
C LYS A 20 -11.48 -20.44 23.64
N GLU A 21 -12.16 -19.61 24.42
CA GLU A 21 -13.60 -19.72 24.70
C GLU A 21 -14.45 -19.68 23.42
N ARG A 22 -13.97 -18.95 22.41
CA ARG A 22 -14.66 -18.77 21.12
C ARG A 22 -14.22 -19.77 20.06
N GLY A 23 -13.31 -20.69 20.39
CA GLY A 23 -12.81 -21.70 19.45
C GLY A 23 -12.07 -21.12 18.25
N LEU A 24 -11.41 -19.97 18.42
CA LEU A 24 -10.67 -19.34 17.33
C LEU A 24 -9.25 -19.90 17.24
N ASP A 25 -8.85 -20.28 16.04
CA ASP A 25 -7.46 -20.64 15.75
C ASP A 25 -6.58 -19.38 15.79
N TYR A 26 -5.41 -19.50 16.42
CA TYR A 26 -4.45 -18.42 16.48
C TYR A 26 -3.00 -18.90 16.52
N GLU A 27 -2.09 -18.03 16.07
CA GLU A 27 -0.64 -18.19 16.14
C GLU A 27 -0.04 -17.08 17.00
N GLU A 28 0.91 -17.43 17.85
CA GLU A 28 1.66 -16.49 18.68
C GLU A 28 3.11 -16.34 18.19
N ILE A 29 3.54 -15.11 17.99
CA ILE A 29 4.93 -14.78 17.69
C ILE A 29 5.48 -13.94 18.85
N ARG A 30 6.45 -14.49 19.58
CA ARG A 30 7.07 -13.86 20.75
C ARG A 30 8.48 -13.41 20.42
N ARG A 31 8.68 -12.09 20.29
CA ARG A 31 10.00 -11.44 20.18
C ARG A 31 10.11 -10.37 21.26
N ASP A 32 10.35 -9.11 20.92
CA ASP A 32 10.32 -7.98 21.86
C ASP A 32 8.90 -7.60 22.28
N ARG A 33 7.92 -8.04 21.49
CA ARG A 33 6.48 -7.96 21.74
C ARG A 33 5.85 -9.32 21.49
N VAL A 34 4.63 -9.51 21.97
CA VAL A 34 3.81 -10.67 21.63
C VAL A 34 2.84 -10.26 20.53
N VAL A 35 2.90 -10.93 19.39
CA VAL A 35 1.97 -10.74 18.29
C VAL A 35 1.07 -11.96 18.22
N VAL A 36 -0.25 -11.72 18.23
CA VAL A 36 -1.27 -12.77 18.11
C VAL A 36 -1.96 -12.64 16.77
N ARG A 37 -1.81 -13.65 15.92
CA ARG A 37 -2.48 -13.75 14.62
C ARG A 37 -3.67 -14.68 14.74
N ILE A 38 -4.87 -14.16 14.55
CA ILE A 38 -6.14 -14.92 14.59
C ILE A 38 -6.50 -15.33 13.17
N PHE A 39 -6.83 -16.61 12.98
CA PHE A 39 -7.30 -17.19 11.73
C PHE A 39 -8.83 -17.32 11.72
N GLY A 40 -9.41 -17.40 10.53
CA GLY A 40 -10.86 -17.52 10.35
C GLY A 40 -11.63 -16.20 10.35
N THR A 41 -12.96 -16.32 10.33
CA THR A 41 -13.90 -15.19 10.29
C THR A 41 -14.20 -14.75 11.72
N VAL A 42 -14.02 -13.45 11.98
CA VAL A 42 -14.40 -12.82 13.26
C VAL A 42 -15.51 -11.83 12.96
N ASP A 43 -16.69 -12.05 13.54
CA ASP A 43 -17.82 -11.15 13.40
C ASP A 43 -17.61 -9.82 14.14
N SER A 44 -18.51 -8.87 13.90
CA SER A 44 -18.44 -7.51 14.45
C SER A 44 -18.46 -7.48 15.98
N ALA A 45 -19.24 -8.35 16.62
CA ALA A 45 -19.44 -8.36 18.06
C ALA A 45 -18.22 -8.97 18.78
N LEU A 46 -17.71 -10.08 18.26
CA LEU A 46 -16.48 -10.69 18.76
C LEU A 46 -15.28 -9.78 18.53
N ARG A 47 -15.25 -9.07 17.40
CA ARG A 47 -14.22 -8.06 17.14
C ARG A 47 -14.22 -6.95 18.17
N GLU A 48 -15.39 -6.39 18.48
CA GLU A 48 -15.54 -5.33 19.48
C GLU A 48 -15.11 -5.80 20.88
N GLN A 49 -15.47 -7.04 21.23
CA GLN A 49 -15.02 -7.68 22.46
C GLN A 49 -13.49 -7.79 22.54
N LEU A 50 -12.84 -8.27 21.47
CA LEU A 50 -11.38 -8.42 21.40
C LEU A 50 -10.65 -7.08 21.43
N ASP A 51 -11.18 -6.06 20.74
CA ASP A 51 -10.65 -4.70 20.76
C ASP A 51 -10.70 -4.10 22.17
N ARG A 52 -11.84 -4.27 22.88
CA ARG A 52 -12.00 -3.84 24.27
C ARG A 52 -10.99 -4.52 25.21
N VAL A 53 -10.80 -5.83 25.07
CA VAL A 53 -9.86 -6.58 25.91
C VAL A 53 -8.43 -6.14 25.64
N SER A 54 -8.04 -5.89 24.39
CA SER A 54 -6.68 -5.52 24.00
C SER A 54 -6.24 -4.09 24.39
N GLY A 55 -7.16 -3.22 24.79
CA GLY A 55 -6.86 -1.89 25.34
C GLY A 55 -6.35 -0.84 24.33
N ARG A 56 -6.27 -1.13 23.03
CA ARG A 56 -5.98 -0.12 21.99
C ARG A 56 -6.44 -0.56 20.59
N ALA A 57 -7.02 0.39 19.84
CA ALA A 57 -7.26 0.31 18.42
C ALA A 57 -5.94 0.30 17.63
N GLY A 58 -5.28 -0.85 17.57
CA GLY A 58 -4.06 -1.08 16.79
C GLY A 58 -4.32 -1.98 15.59
N LYS A 59 -5.16 -1.56 14.64
CA LYS A 59 -5.38 -2.33 13.40
C LYS A 59 -4.15 -2.23 12.49
N LEU A 60 -3.42 -3.33 12.35
CA LEU A 60 -2.88 -3.75 11.06
C LEU A 60 -3.54 -5.10 10.73
N THR A 61 -4.72 -5.05 10.13
CA THR A 61 -5.29 -6.26 9.53
C THR A 61 -4.57 -6.50 8.22
N LEU A 62 -3.36 -7.07 8.27
CA LEU A 62 -2.74 -7.67 7.09
C LEU A 62 -3.52 -8.94 6.75
N LYS A 63 -4.58 -8.81 5.95
CA LYS A 63 -5.08 -9.92 5.13
C LYS A 63 -4.12 -10.03 3.94
N ARG A 64 -2.92 -10.56 4.18
CA ARG A 64 -2.03 -10.98 3.09
C ARG A 64 -1.97 -12.49 3.13
N LYS A 65 -2.54 -13.15 2.13
CA LYS A 65 -2.19 -14.53 1.84
C LYS A 65 -0.75 -14.53 1.31
N PRO A 66 0.06 -15.55 1.63
CA PRO A 66 1.43 -15.67 1.12
C PRO A 66 1.51 -15.57 -0.42
N GLU A 67 0.48 -16.05 -1.12
CA GLU A 67 0.33 -15.93 -2.57
C GLU A 67 0.02 -14.52 -3.12
N ASP A 68 -0.38 -13.53 -2.30
CA ASP A 68 -0.72 -12.16 -2.73
C ASP A 68 0.51 -11.27 -3.01
N ALA A 69 1.69 -11.87 -3.20
CA ALA A 69 2.95 -11.19 -3.48
C ALA A 69 3.48 -11.53 -4.86
N HIS A 70 2.62 -11.67 -5.86
CA HIS A 70 3.07 -11.96 -7.21
C HIS A 70 2.29 -11.14 -8.23
N ASP A 71 2.65 -9.86 -8.33
CA ASP A 71 2.32 -8.99 -9.45
C ASP A 71 3.06 -9.44 -10.75
N GLY A 72 3.48 -10.69 -10.87
CA GLY A 72 4.26 -11.22 -12.00
C GLY A 72 5.72 -10.74 -12.06
N VAL A 73 6.16 -9.85 -11.17
CA VAL A 73 7.56 -9.45 -11.07
C VAL A 73 8.32 -10.57 -10.38
N SER A 74 9.17 -11.28 -11.14
CA SER A 74 9.95 -12.43 -10.67
C SER A 74 10.85 -12.05 -9.49
N ALA A 75 10.35 -12.29 -8.27
CA ALA A 75 11.12 -12.19 -7.06
C ALA A 75 11.94 -13.48 -6.88
N SER A 76 13.25 -13.43 -7.14
CA SER A 76 14.17 -14.38 -6.51
C SER A 76 14.00 -14.25 -4.98
N SER A 77 14.28 -15.30 -4.21
CA SER A 77 13.99 -15.38 -2.76
C SER A 77 14.70 -14.34 -1.85
N ARG A 78 15.37 -13.33 -2.44
CA ARG A 78 15.94 -12.13 -1.81
C ARG A 78 15.56 -10.81 -2.51
N ALA A 79 14.62 -10.83 -3.46
CA ALA A 79 14.29 -9.67 -4.27
C ALA A 79 13.67 -8.56 -3.41
N ARG A 80 14.45 -7.50 -3.20
CA ARG A 80 13.95 -6.24 -2.68
C ARG A 80 13.17 -5.59 -3.83
N TYR A 81 11.87 -5.37 -3.65
CA TYR A 81 11.10 -4.57 -4.59
C TYR A 81 11.62 -3.14 -4.56
N LEU A 82 12.32 -2.72 -5.61
CA LEU A 82 12.74 -1.34 -5.80
C LEU A 82 11.70 -0.62 -6.66
N ILE A 83 11.23 0.52 -6.16
CA ILE A 83 10.35 1.44 -6.89
C ILE A 83 11.16 2.73 -7.09
N ALA A 84 11.45 3.08 -8.33
CA ALA A 84 12.34 4.20 -8.64
C ALA A 84 11.82 5.02 -9.82
N GLY A 85 12.25 6.27 -9.91
CA GLY A 85 11.83 7.21 -10.96
C GLY A 85 11.80 8.65 -10.43
N PRO A 86 11.53 9.63 -11.30
CA PRO A 86 11.68 11.02 -10.94
C PRO A 86 10.61 11.49 -9.95
N CYS A 87 10.89 12.62 -9.30
CA CYS A 87 9.92 13.27 -8.43
C CYS A 87 8.68 13.69 -9.24
N SER A 88 8.87 14.27 -10.43
CA SER A 88 7.81 14.74 -11.30
C SER A 88 8.01 14.21 -12.72
N VAL A 89 6.90 14.03 -13.44
CA VAL A 89 6.95 13.77 -14.88
C VAL A 89 7.04 15.11 -15.60
N GLU A 90 8.08 15.28 -16.42
CA GLU A 90 8.36 16.56 -17.10
C GLU A 90 8.34 16.43 -18.63
N SER A 91 8.79 15.28 -19.19
CA SER A 91 8.71 15.02 -20.63
C SER A 91 8.73 13.52 -20.95
N GLU A 92 8.38 13.15 -22.19
CA GLU A 92 8.47 11.76 -22.65
C GLU A 92 9.92 11.26 -22.67
N GLU A 93 10.85 12.07 -23.17
CA GLU A 93 12.27 11.72 -23.26
C GLU A 93 12.93 11.56 -21.89
N GLN A 94 12.47 12.32 -20.89
CA GLN A 94 12.90 12.16 -19.51
C GLN A 94 12.48 10.78 -18.99
N ILE A 95 11.19 10.45 -19.11
CA ILE A 95 10.64 9.23 -18.55
C ILE A 95 11.14 7.99 -19.29
N ASP A 96 11.21 8.02 -20.62
CA ASP A 96 11.67 6.88 -21.41
C ASP A 96 13.13 6.52 -21.10
N ARG A 97 14.02 7.52 -20.99
CA ARG A 97 15.43 7.29 -20.61
C ARG A 97 15.56 6.67 -19.22
N ILE A 98 14.76 7.15 -18.26
CA ILE A 98 14.77 6.60 -16.90
C ILE A 98 14.22 5.17 -16.90
N ALA A 99 13.11 4.91 -17.59
CA ALA A 99 12.51 3.59 -17.70
C ALA A 99 13.49 2.58 -18.32
N ALA A 100 14.15 2.94 -19.42
CA ALA A 100 15.17 2.12 -20.07
C ALA A 100 16.34 1.80 -19.11
N PHE A 101 16.81 2.80 -18.36
CA PHE A 101 17.88 2.63 -17.38
C PHE A 101 17.47 1.69 -16.24
N LEU A 102 16.28 1.89 -15.66
CA LEU A 102 15.75 1.07 -14.57
C LEU A 102 15.52 -0.38 -14.99
N SER A 103 14.98 -0.60 -16.18
CA SER A 103 14.75 -1.94 -16.74
C SER A 103 16.07 -2.73 -16.87
N ARG A 104 17.15 -2.08 -17.35
CA ARG A 104 18.49 -2.70 -17.42
C ARG A 104 19.06 -3.11 -16.06
N LEU A 105 18.63 -2.46 -14.98
CA LEU A 105 19.03 -2.78 -13.62
C LEU A 105 18.13 -3.84 -12.95
N GLY A 106 17.13 -4.37 -13.66
CA GLY A 106 16.17 -5.34 -13.13
C GLY A 106 15.17 -4.72 -12.15
N VAL A 107 14.95 -3.40 -12.20
CA VAL A 107 13.91 -2.73 -11.43
C VAL A 107 12.56 -3.03 -12.06
N GLY A 108 11.56 -3.37 -11.25
CA GLY A 108 10.23 -3.73 -11.75
C GLY A 108 9.22 -2.58 -11.81
N TYR A 109 9.47 -1.46 -11.14
CA TYR A 109 8.49 -0.40 -10.94
C TYR A 109 9.08 0.99 -11.24
N LEU A 110 8.38 1.72 -12.11
CA LEU A 110 8.61 3.12 -12.43
C LEU A 110 7.65 3.99 -11.62
N ARG A 111 8.18 4.87 -10.77
CA ARG A 111 7.39 5.92 -10.10
C ARG A 111 7.52 7.29 -10.74
N GLY A 112 6.46 8.08 -10.71
CA GLY A 112 6.49 9.48 -11.11
C GLY A 112 5.25 10.25 -10.70
N GLY A 113 5.43 11.52 -10.33
CA GLY A 113 4.33 12.42 -9.97
C GLY A 113 3.85 13.20 -11.18
N ALA A 114 2.70 12.82 -11.74
CA ALA A 114 2.06 13.54 -12.85
C ALA A 114 1.24 14.75 -12.35
N PHE A 115 0.72 14.65 -11.13
CA PHE A 115 0.07 15.72 -10.37
C PHE A 115 0.93 16.10 -9.17
N LYS A 116 1.05 17.38 -8.84
CA LYS A 116 1.88 17.86 -7.71
C LYS A 116 1.03 18.65 -6.72
N PRO A 117 1.06 18.31 -5.41
CA PRO A 117 0.38 19.11 -4.38
C PRO A 117 1.23 20.35 -4.12
N ARG A 118 0.88 21.47 -4.76
CA ARG A 118 1.57 22.74 -4.57
C ARG A 118 0.64 23.74 -3.89
N THR A 119 1.18 24.40 -2.89
CA THR A 119 0.52 25.51 -2.17
C THR A 119 0.64 26.84 -2.91
N SER A 120 1.57 26.95 -3.86
CA SER A 120 1.74 28.12 -4.72
C SER A 120 1.35 27.78 -6.16
N SER A 121 0.59 28.67 -6.81
CA SER A 121 0.19 28.58 -8.22
C SER A 121 1.38 28.61 -9.17
N GLU A 122 2.43 29.37 -8.82
CA GLU A 122 3.63 29.58 -9.65
C GLU A 122 4.56 28.36 -9.69
N SER A 123 4.31 27.37 -8.84
CA SER A 123 5.09 26.13 -8.84
C SER A 123 4.68 25.22 -9.99
N PHE A 124 5.62 24.43 -10.51
CA PHE A 124 5.27 23.35 -11.45
C PHE A 124 4.24 22.40 -10.83
N GLN A 125 3.05 22.35 -11.45
CA GLN A 125 1.90 21.58 -10.99
C GLN A 125 1.92 20.12 -11.45
N GLY A 126 2.90 19.76 -12.28
CA GLY A 126 2.85 18.53 -13.07
C GLY A 126 2.10 18.75 -14.39
N ILE A 127 2.23 17.79 -15.30
CA ILE A 127 1.57 17.81 -16.62
C ILE A 127 0.27 16.99 -16.64
N GLY A 128 -0.23 16.60 -15.46
CA GLY A 128 -1.53 15.96 -15.28
C GLY A 128 -1.66 14.64 -16.04
N ARG A 129 -2.85 14.41 -16.63
CA ARG A 129 -3.19 13.21 -17.42
C ARG A 129 -2.10 12.79 -18.41
N VAL A 130 -1.54 13.76 -19.15
CA VAL A 130 -0.50 13.51 -20.15
C VAL A 130 0.73 12.86 -19.51
N GLY A 131 1.09 13.27 -18.30
CA GLY A 131 2.21 12.69 -17.56
C GLY A 131 1.95 11.24 -17.15
N VAL A 132 0.73 10.91 -16.79
CA VAL A 132 0.34 9.52 -16.49
C VAL A 132 0.45 8.65 -17.75
N GLN A 133 -0.05 9.16 -18.89
CA GLN A 133 0.03 8.46 -20.18
C GLN A 133 1.47 8.23 -20.64
N ILE A 134 2.34 9.23 -20.47
CA ILE A 134 3.78 9.12 -20.77
C ILE A 134 4.42 8.00 -19.94
N MET A 135 4.12 7.93 -18.63
CA MET A 135 4.63 6.86 -17.78
C MET A 135 4.15 5.49 -18.21
N ALA A 136 2.85 5.35 -18.54
CA ALA A 136 2.29 4.08 -18.99
C ALA A 136 2.95 3.61 -20.29
N ALA A 137 3.15 4.51 -21.25
CA ALA A 137 3.81 4.19 -22.52
C ALA A 137 5.26 3.73 -22.30
N ALA A 138 6.04 4.46 -21.49
CA ALA A 138 7.41 4.08 -21.19
C ALA A 138 7.49 2.76 -20.40
N ALA A 139 6.63 2.57 -19.41
CA ALA A 139 6.58 1.36 -18.62
C ALA A 139 6.26 0.13 -19.48
N ALA A 140 5.27 0.24 -20.38
CA ALA A 140 4.93 -0.81 -21.33
C ALA A 140 6.09 -1.16 -22.28
N ARG A 141 6.82 -0.15 -22.79
CA ARG A 141 8.00 -0.36 -23.66
C ARG A 141 9.13 -1.11 -22.95
N HIS A 142 9.32 -0.89 -21.66
CA HIS A 142 10.48 -1.38 -20.91
C HIS A 142 10.17 -2.50 -19.90
N GLY A 143 8.93 -3.02 -19.92
CA GLY A 143 8.51 -4.12 -19.05
C GLY A 143 8.42 -3.73 -17.56
N LEU A 144 8.06 -2.48 -17.27
CA LEU A 144 7.91 -1.95 -15.92
C LEU A 144 6.44 -1.81 -15.54
N LYS A 145 6.18 -1.67 -14.24
CA LYS A 145 4.90 -1.28 -13.67
C LYS A 145 4.89 0.18 -13.25
N VAL A 146 3.74 0.83 -13.30
CA VAL A 146 3.57 2.25 -12.98
C VAL A 146 3.11 2.45 -11.54
N VAL A 147 3.80 3.32 -10.81
CA VAL A 147 3.40 3.80 -9.49
C VAL A 147 3.22 5.31 -9.55
N THR A 148 2.02 5.82 -9.29
CA THR A 148 1.77 7.28 -9.31
C THR A 148 0.80 7.72 -8.23
N GLU A 149 0.89 9.00 -7.89
CA GLU A 149 0.11 9.58 -6.81
C GLU A 149 -1.27 10.00 -7.28
N LEU A 150 -2.30 9.58 -6.54
CA LEU A 150 -3.65 10.10 -6.66
C LEU A 150 -3.89 11.09 -5.52
N MET A 151 -4.12 12.35 -5.86
CA MET A 151 -4.23 13.42 -4.87
C MET A 151 -5.69 13.83 -4.60
N ASP A 152 -6.55 13.68 -5.60
CA ASP A 152 -7.94 14.10 -5.55
C ASP A 152 -8.84 13.11 -6.30
N ARG A 153 -10.12 13.09 -5.93
CA ARG A 153 -11.12 12.21 -6.56
C ARG A 153 -11.31 12.50 -8.05
N SER A 154 -11.18 13.77 -8.48
CA SER A 154 -11.30 14.17 -9.88
C SER A 154 -10.23 13.56 -10.80
N GLN A 155 -9.12 13.08 -10.24
CA GLN A 155 -8.01 12.50 -10.99
C GLN A 155 -8.16 10.99 -11.24
N ILE A 156 -9.21 10.36 -10.69
CA ILE A 156 -9.34 8.90 -10.71
C ILE A 156 -9.38 8.35 -12.14
N ASP A 157 -10.13 8.98 -13.04
CA ASP A 157 -10.28 8.52 -14.43
C ASP A 157 -8.99 8.71 -15.24
N ASP A 158 -8.13 9.64 -14.81
CA ASP A 158 -6.84 9.92 -15.45
C ASP A 158 -5.72 9.01 -14.93
N VAL A 159 -5.84 8.51 -13.69
CA VAL A 159 -4.79 7.71 -13.02
C VAL A 159 -5.09 6.22 -13.08
N LEU A 160 -6.32 5.83 -12.74
CA LEU A 160 -6.72 4.45 -12.52
C LEU A 160 -6.48 3.55 -13.74
N PRO A 161 -6.69 3.97 -15.01
CA PRO A 161 -6.43 3.10 -16.16
C PRO A 161 -4.95 2.75 -16.36
N TYR A 162 -4.05 3.58 -15.86
CA TYR A 162 -2.63 3.53 -16.21
C TYR A 162 -1.71 3.14 -15.05
N ALA A 163 -2.14 3.32 -13.80
CA ALA A 163 -1.36 2.98 -12.61
C ALA A 163 -1.49 1.48 -12.29
N ASP A 164 -0.40 0.81 -11.96
CA ASP A 164 -0.42 -0.53 -11.35
C ASP A 164 -0.56 -0.44 -9.83
N ILE A 165 0.01 0.61 -9.22
CA ILE A 165 -0.10 0.91 -7.79
C ILE A 165 -0.49 2.38 -7.61
N ILE A 166 -1.49 2.62 -6.76
CA ILE A 166 -1.97 3.97 -6.41
C ILE A 166 -1.28 4.44 -5.15
N GLN A 167 -0.46 5.48 -5.27
CA GLN A 167 0.17 6.11 -4.11
C GLN A 167 -0.75 7.17 -3.51
N ILE A 168 -0.96 7.11 -2.19
CA ILE A 168 -1.53 8.23 -1.41
C ILE A 168 -0.39 8.97 -0.72
N GLY A 169 -0.18 10.23 -1.09
CA GLY A 169 0.83 11.08 -0.46
C GLY A 169 0.53 11.34 1.01
N SER A 170 1.57 11.63 1.79
CA SER A 170 1.46 11.88 3.24
C SER A 170 0.49 13.02 3.60
N ARG A 171 0.34 14.02 2.73
CA ARG A 171 -0.63 15.13 2.90
C ARG A 171 -2.09 14.66 2.85
N ASN A 172 -2.35 13.53 2.21
CA ASN A 172 -3.67 12.89 2.10
C ASN A 172 -3.85 11.70 3.05
N MET A 173 -2.89 11.45 3.96
CA MET A 173 -2.95 10.32 4.90
C MET A 173 -4.19 10.34 5.81
N PHE A 174 -4.80 11.51 6.04
CA PHE A 174 -6.04 11.68 6.80
C PHE A 174 -7.24 12.08 5.94
N ASN A 175 -7.11 12.01 4.61
CA ASN A 175 -8.20 12.29 3.69
C ASN A 175 -9.11 11.05 3.58
N TYR A 176 -9.92 10.78 4.62
CA TYR A 176 -10.79 9.61 4.67
C TYR A 176 -11.72 9.48 3.45
N PRO A 177 -12.31 10.55 2.90
CA PRO A 177 -13.08 10.44 1.67
C PRO A 177 -12.25 9.90 0.49
N LEU A 178 -11.01 10.35 0.30
CA LEU A 178 -10.12 9.81 -0.73
C LEU A 178 -9.75 8.36 -0.43
N LEU A 179 -9.36 8.05 0.81
CA LEU A 179 -8.96 6.69 1.23
C LEU A 179 -10.07 5.66 1.06
N THR A 180 -11.32 6.00 1.42
CA THR A 180 -12.47 5.11 1.23
C THR A 180 -12.74 4.85 -0.24
N MET A 181 -12.57 5.86 -1.11
CA MET A 181 -12.76 5.70 -2.54
C MET A 181 -11.64 4.83 -3.15
N VAL A 182 -10.37 5.09 -2.80
CA VAL A 182 -9.24 4.29 -3.29
C VAL A 182 -9.33 2.85 -2.78
N GLY A 183 -9.76 2.62 -1.53
CA GLY A 183 -9.97 1.28 -0.99
C GLY A 183 -11.09 0.47 -1.67
N ALA A 184 -11.91 1.11 -2.50
CA ALA A 184 -12.95 0.44 -3.29
C ALA A 184 -12.47 0.07 -4.72
N VAL A 185 -11.26 0.47 -5.12
CA VAL A 185 -10.69 0.07 -6.41
C VAL A 185 -9.92 -1.24 -6.28
N GLU A 186 -9.89 -2.05 -7.35
CA GLU A 186 -9.13 -3.31 -7.39
C GLU A 186 -7.67 -3.08 -7.79
N LYS A 187 -7.00 -2.11 -7.14
CA LYS A 187 -5.56 -1.84 -7.33
C LYS A 187 -4.85 -1.65 -5.99
N PRO A 188 -3.60 -2.16 -5.85
CA PRO A 188 -2.76 -1.92 -4.68
C PRO A 188 -2.48 -0.44 -4.40
#